data_AF-X1DS93-F1
#
_entry.id   AF-X1DS93-F1
#
_cell.length_a   1.000
_cell.length_b   1.000
_cell.length_c   1.000
_cell.angle_alpha   90.00
_cell.angle_beta   90.00
_cell.angle_gamma   90.00
#
_symmetry.space_group_name_H-M   'P 1'
#
loop_
_entity.id
_entity.type
_entity.pdbx_description
1 polymer ?
#
loop_
_entity_poly.entity_id
_entity_poly.type
_entity_poly.pdbx_seq_one_letter_code
_entity_poly.pdbx_strand_id
1 'polypeptide(L)'
;NAHTVGFTQQAFTATDGSTTIDWKLGNKFEFTFDDENQTFTFTAPTNPCNLVLVLIQDVTGSRTADWPGTVKWADGTAPTLSTAGDSIDIVSFYYDGTSYYGVGNNAFAV
;
A
#
# COMPACT_ATOMS: atom_id res chain seq x y z
N ASN A 1 26.80 -13.75 -3.86
CA ASN A 1 25.90 -14.17 -4.95
C ASN A 1 25.27 -12.94 -5.57
N ALA A 2 25.80 -12.48 -6.70
CA ALA A 2 25.51 -11.16 -7.29
C ALA A 2 24.26 -11.12 -8.21
N HIS A 3 23.46 -12.19 -8.21
CA HIS A 3 22.23 -12.27 -8.99
C HIS A 3 21.13 -12.93 -8.16
N THR A 4 20.53 -12.16 -7.25
CA THR A 4 19.24 -12.53 -6.65
C THR A 4 18.17 -11.71 -7.34
N VAL A 5 17.21 -12.38 -7.99
CA VAL A 5 16.00 -11.75 -8.53
C VAL A 5 15.11 -11.43 -7.34
N GLY A 6 15.35 -10.29 -6.71
CA GLY A 6 14.65 -9.88 -5.49
C GLY A 6 14.81 -8.39 -5.23
N PHE A 7 14.00 -7.88 -4.32
CA PHE A 7 14.02 -6.48 -3.89
C PHE A 7 14.11 -6.44 -2.37
N THR A 8 14.66 -5.34 -1.84
CA THR A 8 14.51 -5.03 -0.42
C THR A 8 13.11 -4.45 -0.22
N GLN A 9 12.28 -5.15 0.55
CA GLN A 9 10.94 -4.70 0.90
C GLN A 9 11.00 -3.81 2.14
N GLN A 10 10.34 -2.66 2.08
CA GLN A 10 10.06 -1.85 3.27
C GLN A 10 8.90 -2.49 4.04
N ALA A 11 8.98 -2.53 5.36
CA ALA A 11 7.91 -3.07 6.20
C ALA A 11 7.63 -2.11 7.36
N PHE A 12 6.35 -1.87 7.65
CA PHE A 12 5.92 -1.04 8.76
C PHE A 12 4.61 -1.57 9.34
N THR A 13 4.51 -1.60 10.66
CA THR A 13 3.27 -1.86 11.39
C THR A 13 2.79 -0.54 11.96
N ALA A 14 1.50 -0.25 11.80
CA ALA A 14 0.91 0.99 12.27
C ALA A 14 1.18 1.20 13.78
N THR A 15 1.40 2.45 14.17
CA THR A 15 1.52 2.86 15.58
C THR A 15 0.55 3.99 15.94
N ASP A 16 -0.12 4.53 14.93
CA ASP A 16 -1.16 5.56 15.00
C ASP A 16 -1.98 5.51 13.69
N GLY A 17 -3.03 6.33 13.59
CA GLY A 17 -3.94 6.39 12.45
C GLY A 17 -3.38 7.02 11.17
N SER A 18 -2.07 7.25 11.07
CA SER A 18 -1.43 7.89 9.92
C SER A 18 -0.11 7.25 9.55
N THR A 19 0.18 7.14 8.25
CA THR A 19 1.45 6.60 7.79
C THR A 19 1.97 7.35 6.57
N THR A 20 3.23 7.76 6.62
CA THR A 20 3.94 8.31 5.47
C THR A 20 4.78 7.21 4.82
N ILE A 21 4.44 6.84 3.59
CA ILE A 21 5.23 5.90 2.79
C ILE A 21 6.22 6.68 1.93
N ASP A 22 7.52 6.45 2.11
CA ASP A 22 8.55 7.02 1.26
C ASP A 22 8.97 6.07 0.13
N TRP A 23 8.46 6.33 -1.07
CA TRP A 23 8.76 5.53 -2.27
C TRP A 23 10.19 5.76 -2.80
N LYS A 24 10.96 6.70 -2.25
CA LYS A 24 12.40 6.84 -2.56
C LYS A 24 13.23 5.72 -1.94
N LEU A 25 12.74 5.11 -0.87
CA LEU A 25 13.45 4.05 -0.14
C LEU A 25 13.24 2.66 -0.77
N GLY A 26 12.27 2.50 -1.66
CA GLY A 26 12.04 1.26 -2.39
C GLY A 26 10.66 1.18 -3.01
N ASN A 27 10.52 0.38 -4.07
CA ASN A 27 9.28 0.26 -4.85
C ASN A 27 8.27 -0.75 -4.26
N LYS A 28 8.57 -1.31 -3.09
CA LYS A 28 7.82 -2.41 -2.46
C LYS A 28 7.68 -2.09 -0.98
N PHE A 29 6.44 -2.03 -0.53
CA PHE A 29 6.10 -1.69 0.84
C PHE A 29 5.06 -2.68 1.37
N GLU A 30 5.27 -3.20 2.55
CA GLU A 30 4.30 -3.99 3.29
C GLU A 30 3.90 -3.22 4.54
N PHE A 31 2.60 -3.09 4.69
CA PHE A 31 1.99 -2.35 5.78
C PHE A 31 1.03 -3.27 6.52
N THR A 32 1.21 -3.36 7.82
CA THR A 32 0.29 -4.07 8.72
C THR A 32 -0.49 -3.04 9.52
N PHE A 33 -1.82 -3.13 9.45
CA PHE A 33 -2.70 -2.32 10.29
C PHE A 33 -2.54 -2.68 11.78
N ASP A 34 -2.91 -1.75 12.64
CA ASP A 34 -3.11 -1.99 14.08
C ASP A 34 -4.60 -1.74 14.42
N ASP A 35 -4.92 -1.23 15.62
CA ASP A 35 -6.30 -1.05 16.07
C ASP A 35 -7.04 0.17 15.47
N GLU A 36 -6.41 0.88 14.53
CA GLU A 36 -6.90 2.11 13.91
C GLU A 36 -6.97 2.06 12.36
N ASN A 37 -7.91 2.82 11.79
CA ASN A 37 -7.94 3.13 10.36
C ASN A 37 -6.73 4.00 9.98
N GLN A 38 -6.33 3.97 8.71
CA GLN A 38 -5.06 4.56 8.29
C GLN A 38 -5.23 5.63 7.22
N THR A 39 -4.69 6.81 7.51
CA THR A 39 -4.48 7.86 6.50
C THR A 39 -3.08 7.76 5.92
N PHE A 40 -2.99 7.42 4.64
CA PHE A 40 -1.71 7.35 3.95
C PHE A 40 -1.31 8.69 3.33
N THR A 41 -0.04 9.03 3.45
CA THR A 41 0.62 10.06 2.62
C THR A 41 1.81 9.44 1.90
N PHE A 42 2.07 9.88 0.65
CA PHE A 42 3.15 9.32 -0.17
C PHE A 42 4.21 10.37 -0.45
N THR A 43 5.46 10.07 -0.12
CA THR A 43 6.61 10.79 -0.67
C THR A 43 6.96 10.18 -2.02
N ALA A 44 6.88 11.01 -3.06
CA ALA A 44 7.02 10.53 -4.44
C ALA A 44 8.43 10.04 -4.79
N PRO A 45 8.53 8.97 -5.58
CA PRO A 45 9.81 8.52 -6.11
C PRO A 45 10.33 9.53 -7.14
N THR A 46 11.64 9.52 -7.39
CA THR A 46 12.29 10.52 -8.26
C THR A 46 11.89 10.39 -9.74
N ASN A 47 11.57 9.18 -10.20
CA ASN A 47 11.25 8.89 -11.60
C ASN A 47 9.94 8.10 -11.69
N PRO A 48 9.24 8.13 -12.84
CA PRO A 48 8.12 7.25 -13.12
C PRO A 48 8.49 5.78 -12.88
N CYS A 49 7.62 5.03 -12.20
CA CYS A 49 7.90 3.65 -11.82
C CYS A 49 6.64 2.85 -11.47
N ASN A 50 6.83 1.55 -11.24
CA ASN A 50 5.80 0.66 -10.71
C ASN A 50 6.04 0.42 -9.22
N LEU A 51 5.00 0.60 -8.41
CA LEU A 51 5.02 0.45 -6.96
C LEU A 51 4.01 -0.62 -6.55
N VAL A 52 4.30 -1.33 -5.46
CA VAL A 52 3.37 -2.29 -4.86
C VAL A 52 3.32 -2.05 -3.35
N LEU A 53 2.10 -1.94 -2.84
CA LEU A 53 1.76 -1.88 -1.43
C LEU A 53 1.00 -3.14 -1.04
N VAL A 54 1.56 -3.92 -0.13
CA VAL A 54 0.86 -5.02 0.55
C VAL A 54 0.22 -4.44 1.80
N LEU A 55 -1.06 -4.72 2.00
CA LEU A 55 -1.84 -4.32 3.17
C LEU A 55 -2.26 -5.59 3.91
N ILE A 56 -1.99 -5.64 5.21
CA ILE A 56 -2.32 -6.78 6.07
C ILE A 56 -3.19 -6.26 7.21
N GLN A 57 -4.41 -6.77 7.34
CA GLN A 57 -5.31 -6.44 8.44
C GLN A 57 -4.73 -6.89 9.79
N ASP A 58 -5.13 -6.22 10.88
CA ASP A 58 -4.90 -6.74 12.23
C ASP A 58 -5.76 -7.98 12.48
N VAL A 59 -5.59 -8.63 13.62
CA VAL A 59 -6.36 -9.84 13.99
C VAL A 59 -7.87 -9.58 14.10
N THR A 60 -8.27 -8.32 14.35
CA THR A 60 -9.69 -7.92 14.40
C THR A 60 -10.25 -7.71 13.00
N GLY A 61 -9.46 -7.10 12.13
CA GLY A 61 -9.85 -6.69 10.78
C GLY A 61 -10.73 -5.44 10.76
N SER A 62 -11.36 -5.22 9.61
CA SER A 62 -12.24 -4.07 9.33
C SER A 62 -11.55 -2.71 9.40
N ARG A 63 -10.23 -2.67 9.18
CA ARG A 63 -9.50 -1.41 9.00
C ARG A 63 -9.65 -0.90 7.59
N THR A 64 -9.70 0.42 7.46
CA THR A 64 -9.86 1.12 6.20
C THR A 64 -8.67 2.01 5.91
N ALA A 65 -8.49 2.35 4.64
CA ALA A 65 -7.41 3.20 4.16
C ALA A 65 -7.97 4.47 3.50
N ASP A 66 -7.53 5.62 3.98
CA ASP A 66 -7.70 6.91 3.35
C ASP A 66 -6.47 7.21 2.49
N TRP A 67 -6.69 7.39 1.18
CA TRP A 67 -5.63 7.48 0.19
C TRP A 67 -5.27 8.94 -0.16
N PRO A 68 -4.00 9.23 -0.52
CA PRO A 68 -3.62 10.56 -0.99
C PRO A 68 -4.41 10.98 -2.22
N GLY A 69 -4.77 12.27 -2.34
CA GLY A 69 -5.51 12.80 -3.51
C GLY A 69 -4.74 12.74 -4.85
N THR A 70 -3.43 12.46 -4.80
CA THR A 70 -2.58 12.17 -5.96
C THR A 70 -2.78 10.75 -6.51
N VAL A 71 -3.44 9.87 -5.76
CA VAL A 71 -3.85 8.55 -6.23
C VAL A 71 -5.15 8.66 -7.03
N LYS A 72 -5.14 8.05 -8.21
CA LYS A 72 -6.25 7.98 -9.15
C LYS A 72 -6.68 6.53 -9.28
N TRP A 73 -7.97 6.31 -9.17
CA TRP A 73 -8.60 5.00 -9.28
C TRP A 73 -9.45 4.93 -10.54
N ALA A 74 -9.63 3.72 -11.07
CA ALA A 74 -10.62 3.48 -12.11
C ALA A 74 -12.00 3.95 -11.62
N ASP A 75 -12.72 4.69 -12.47
CA ASP A 75 -14.02 5.30 -12.16
C ASP A 75 -14.02 6.18 -10.87
N GLY A 76 -12.84 6.64 -10.44
CA GLY A 76 -12.69 7.50 -9.26
C GLY A 76 -12.92 6.81 -7.91
N THR A 77 -13.06 5.48 -7.86
CA THR A 77 -13.40 4.74 -6.64
C THR A 77 -12.26 3.85 -6.18
N ALA A 78 -11.80 4.05 -4.94
CA ALA A 78 -10.78 3.20 -4.33
C ALA A 78 -11.29 1.76 -4.12
N PRO A 79 -10.40 0.74 -4.19
CA PRO A 79 -10.79 -0.63 -3.88
C PRO A 79 -11.27 -0.73 -2.42
N THR A 80 -12.32 -1.51 -2.19
CA THR A 80 -12.76 -1.86 -0.83
C THR A 80 -11.85 -2.94 -0.27
N LEU A 81 -11.16 -2.63 0.84
CA LEU A 81 -10.26 -3.58 1.49
C LEU A 81 -11.03 -4.75 2.11
N SER A 82 -10.35 -5.90 2.20
CA SER A 82 -10.83 -7.06 2.92
C SER A 82 -10.94 -6.74 4.40
N THR A 83 -12.00 -7.25 5.05
CA THR A 83 -12.33 -6.90 6.44
C THR A 83 -12.08 -8.02 7.44
N ALA A 84 -11.72 -9.22 6.97
CA ALA A 84 -11.39 -10.33 7.87
C ALA A 84 -10.04 -10.06 8.56
N GLY A 85 -9.90 -10.54 9.79
CA GLY A 85 -8.63 -10.50 10.50
C GLY A 85 -7.54 -11.22 9.69
N ASP A 86 -6.31 -10.68 9.73
CA ASP A 86 -5.14 -11.18 9.00
C ASP A 86 -5.30 -11.23 7.47
N SER A 87 -6.38 -10.68 6.91
CA SER A 87 -6.58 -10.69 5.47
C SER A 87 -5.57 -9.78 4.76
N ILE A 88 -5.14 -10.24 3.58
CA ILE A 88 -4.12 -9.58 2.78
C ILE A 88 -4.77 -9.02 1.52
N ASP A 89 -4.51 -7.73 1.28
CA ASP A 89 -4.81 -7.05 0.03
C ASP A 89 -3.51 -6.53 -0.59
N ILE A 90 -3.46 -6.43 -1.92
CA ILE A 90 -2.32 -5.87 -2.63
C ILE A 90 -2.82 -4.75 -3.54
N VAL A 91 -2.22 -3.58 -3.39
CA VAL A 91 -2.49 -2.42 -4.24
C VAL A 91 -1.25 -2.13 -5.08
N SER A 92 -1.43 -2.13 -6.40
CA SER A 92 -0.38 -1.78 -7.35
C SER A 92 -0.59 -0.37 -7.87
N PHE A 93 0.50 0.37 -8.04
CA PHE A 93 0.47 1.71 -8.63
C PHE A 93 1.42 1.82 -9.81
N TYR A 94 0.96 2.47 -10.87
CA TYR A 94 1.85 3.09 -11.85
C TYR A 94 1.99 4.57 -11.50
N TYR A 95 3.21 5.04 -11.24
CA TYR A 95 3.50 6.45 -11.02
C TYR A 95 4.05 7.08 -12.31
N ASP A 96 3.42 8.14 -12.80
CA ASP A 96 3.80 8.80 -14.06
C ASP A 96 4.76 10.00 -13.89
N GLY A 97 5.23 10.25 -12.66
CA GLY A 97 5.99 11.46 -12.31
C GLY A 97 5.14 12.56 -11.68
N THR A 98 3.82 12.38 -11.56
CA THR A 98 2.90 13.32 -10.89
C THR A 98 1.80 12.60 -10.12
N SER A 99 1.09 11.68 -10.76
CA SER A 99 -0.05 10.93 -10.20
C SER A 99 0.26 9.44 -10.09
N TYR A 100 -0.44 8.78 -9.17
CA TYR A 100 -0.40 7.33 -9.00
C TYR A 100 -1.68 6.72 -9.54
N TYR A 101 -1.61 5.84 -10.52
CA TYR A 101 -2.77 5.11 -11.03
C TYR A 101 -2.84 3.77 -10.31
N GLY A 102 -3.82 3.61 -9.44
CA GLY A 102 -3.96 2.47 -8.53
C GLY A 102 -4.91 1.40 -9.04
N VAL A 103 -4.58 0.14 -8.73
CA VAL A 103 -5.48 -1.02 -8.84
C VAL A 103 -5.33 -1.88 -7.59
N GLY A 104 -6.46 -2.30 -7.01
CA GLY A 104 -6.50 -3.18 -5.85
C GLY A 104 -6.86 -4.60 -6.23
N ASN A 105 -6.16 -5.55 -5.60
CA ASN A 105 -6.46 -6.97 -5.63
C ASN A 105 -6.70 -7.40 -4.19
N ASN A 106 -7.85 -8.00 -3.92
CA ASN A 106 -8.33 -8.18 -2.56
C ASN A 106 -8.49 -9.65 -2.17
N ALA A 107 -8.47 -9.90 -0.86
CA ALA A 107 -8.81 -11.18 -0.23
C ALA A 107 -7.92 -12.35 -0.70
N PHE A 108 -6.60 -12.15 -0.66
CA PHE A 108 -5.67 -13.26 -0.89
C PHE A 108 -5.81 -14.30 0.23
N ALA A 109 -5.74 -15.58 -0.15
CA ALA A 109 -5.82 -16.67 0.81
C ALA A 109 -4.62 -16.62 1.78
N VAL A 110 -4.93 -16.79 3.07
CA VAL A 110 -3.96 -16.83 4.18
C VAL A 110 -3.63 -18.28 4.53
#